data_AF-A0A1Y2S6B3-F1
#
_entry.id   AF-A0A1Y2S6B3-F1
#
_cell.length_a   1.000
_cell.length_b   1.000
_cell.length_c   1.000
_cell.angle_alpha   90.00
_cell.angle_beta   90.00
_cell.angle_gamma   90.00
#
_symmetry.space_group_name_H-M   'P 1'
#
loop_
_entity.id
_entity.type
_entity.pdbx_description
1 polymer ?
#
loop_
_entity_poly.entity_id
_entity_poly.type
_entity_poly.pdbx_seq_one_letter_code
_entity_poly.pdbx_strand_id
1 'polypeptide(L)'
;MINKKIVAVLIISTFSLLASISNSMASSVRGDDAGWLGNGGNGTDGDRGGNGGILGGNGGKGGDGKSGQNGGNGGKGGLFGGKGGKGGNGGHGNAGQNGGNGGKGGDGGLLGGNGGNGGKGGNGGHGNAGQNGGKGGKGGVGGNGGHIGQGGKGGDGGNGGKGGNGKSG
;
A
#
# COMPACT_ATOMS: atom_id res chain seq x y z
N MET A 1 -2.26 -6.88 57.05
CA MET A 1 -2.50 -7.99 56.09
C MET A 1 -3.27 -7.43 54.90
N ILE A 2 -2.68 -7.37 53.71
CA ILE A 2 -3.40 -6.89 52.52
C ILE A 2 -4.45 -7.92 52.12
N ASN A 3 -5.68 -7.47 51.84
CA ASN A 3 -6.79 -8.35 51.50
C ASN A 3 -6.51 -9.06 50.17
N LYS A 4 -6.54 -10.41 50.19
CA LYS A 4 -6.31 -11.24 49.00
C LYS A 4 -7.22 -10.85 47.82
N LYS A 5 -8.42 -10.35 48.08
CA LYS A 5 -9.34 -9.83 47.04
C LYS A 5 -8.81 -8.56 46.36
N ILE A 6 -8.18 -7.65 47.11
CA ILE A 6 -7.59 -6.41 46.57
C ILE A 6 -6.37 -6.74 45.72
N VAL A 7 -5.51 -7.66 46.18
CA VAL A 7 -4.33 -8.11 45.41
C VAL A 7 -4.75 -8.75 44.10
N ALA A 8 -5.79 -9.61 44.11
CA ALA A 8 -6.31 -10.24 42.91
C ALA A 8 -6.86 -9.23 41.89
N VAL A 9 -7.63 -8.24 42.35
CA VAL A 9 -8.17 -7.18 41.46
C VAL A 9 -7.04 -6.35 40.84
N LEU A 10 -6.02 -5.99 41.63
CA LEU A 10 -4.89 -5.20 41.14
C LEU A 10 -4.10 -5.97 40.08
N ILE A 11 -3.80 -7.26 40.31
CA ILE A 11 -3.11 -8.13 39.34
C ILE A 11 -3.93 -8.32 38.06
N ILE A 12 -5.24 -8.55 38.17
CA ILE A 12 -6.11 -8.73 36.99
C ILE A 12 -6.17 -7.45 36.16
N SER A 13 -6.26 -6.28 36.82
CA SER A 13 -6.31 -4.99 36.13
C SER A 13 -5.00 -4.67 35.40
N THR A 14 -3.85 -4.91 36.03
CA THR A 14 -2.55 -4.66 35.41
C THR A 14 -2.24 -5.67 34.31
N PHE A 15 -2.61 -6.94 34.47
CA PHE A 15 -2.44 -7.96 33.45
C PHE A 15 -3.37 -7.72 32.24
N SER A 16 -4.61 -7.30 32.47
CA SER A 16 -5.54 -6.93 31.38
C SER A 16 -5.05 -5.70 30.63
N LEU A 17 -4.50 -4.70 31.35
CA LEU A 17 -3.89 -3.53 30.74
C LEU A 17 -2.64 -3.90 29.91
N LEU A 18 -1.79 -4.79 30.44
CA LEU A 18 -0.59 -5.27 29.75
C LEU A 18 -0.90 -6.11 28.50
N ALA A 19 -1.91 -6.98 28.57
CA ALA A 19 -2.40 -7.74 27.43
C ALA A 19 -3.00 -6.84 26.35
N SER A 20 -3.73 -5.80 26.74
CA SER A 20 -4.28 -4.81 25.80
C SER A 20 -3.18 -4.03 25.07
N ILE A 21 -2.11 -3.66 25.78
CA ILE A 21 -0.93 -2.99 25.20
C ILE A 21 -0.19 -3.94 24.25
N SER A 22 -0.02 -5.21 24.63
CA SER A 22 0.64 -6.23 23.80
C SER A 22 -0.09 -6.49 22.48
N ASN A 23 -1.42 -6.62 22.51
CA ASN A 23 -2.22 -6.78 21.28
C ASN A 23 -2.12 -5.56 20.36
N SER A 24 -1.89 -4.36 20.91
CA SER A 24 -1.71 -3.15 20.11
C SER A 24 -0.31 -3.05 19.47
N MET A 25 0.68 -3.81 19.95
CA MET A 25 2.01 -3.93 19.32
C MET A 25 2.08 -5.01 18.24
N ALA A 26 1.08 -5.90 18.17
CA ALA A 26 1.06 -7.06 17.29
C ALA A 26 0.07 -6.90 16.12
N SER A 27 0.36 -5.99 15.19
CA SER A 27 -0.27 -6.04 13.87
C SER A 27 0.75 -5.75 12.78
N SER A 28 1.37 -6.82 12.28
CA SER A 28 1.99 -6.84 10.96
C SER A 28 1.47 -8.06 10.21
N VAL A 29 0.14 -8.14 10.10
CA VAL A 29 -0.55 -9.02 9.15
C VAL A 29 -0.90 -8.18 7.92
N ARG A 30 -0.97 -8.86 6.77
CA ARG A 30 -0.99 -8.30 5.40
C ARG A 30 -2.03 -7.18 5.27
N GLY A 31 -1.59 -5.99 4.85
CA GLY A 31 -2.47 -4.84 4.59
C GLY A 31 -3.12 -4.18 5.81
N ASP A 32 -2.88 -4.67 7.03
CA ASP A 32 -3.51 -4.11 8.22
C ASP A 32 -2.89 -2.76 8.62
N ASP A 33 -3.74 -1.83 9.04
CA ASP A 33 -3.33 -0.56 9.63
C ASP A 33 -2.62 -0.83 10.97
N ALA A 34 -1.49 -0.16 11.18
CA ALA A 34 -0.87 -0.14 12.50
C ALA A 34 -1.76 0.65 13.48
N GLY A 35 -1.83 0.18 14.73
CA GLY A 35 -2.62 0.80 15.79
C GLY A 35 -2.06 2.14 16.28
N TRP A 36 -1.64 2.21 17.53
CA TRP A 36 -1.10 3.47 18.09
C TRP A 36 0.31 3.79 17.58
N LEU A 37 1.15 2.77 17.44
CA LEU A 37 2.52 2.87 16.99
C LEU A 37 2.81 1.70 16.05
N GLY A 38 3.62 1.93 15.00
CA GLY A 38 4.11 0.87 14.12
C GLY A 38 3.94 1.16 12.64
N ASN A 39 4.60 0.38 11.79
CA ASN A 39 4.46 0.50 10.35
C ASN A 39 3.23 -0.27 9.87
N GLY A 40 2.51 0.28 8.90
CA GLY A 40 1.40 -0.43 8.27
C GLY A 40 1.87 -1.62 7.43
N GLY A 41 1.04 -2.66 7.37
CA GLY A 41 1.32 -3.87 6.62
C GLY A 41 1.38 -3.61 5.10
N ASN A 42 2.26 -4.30 4.39
CA ASN A 42 2.22 -4.26 2.92
C ASN A 42 0.95 -4.94 2.41
N GLY A 43 0.32 -4.33 1.41
CA GLY A 43 -0.81 -4.92 0.70
C GLY A 43 -0.35 -6.12 -0.14
N THR A 44 -1.23 -7.11 -0.24
CA THR A 44 -1.11 -8.19 -1.23
C THR A 44 -1.66 -7.77 -2.58
N ASP A 45 -1.56 -8.63 -3.58
CA ASP A 45 -1.97 -8.43 -4.97
C ASP A 45 -3.10 -7.39 -5.22
N GLY A 46 -2.72 -6.17 -5.62
CA GLY A 46 -3.65 -5.06 -5.88
C GLY A 46 -4.30 -4.42 -4.64
N ASP A 47 -4.14 -5.02 -3.47
CA ASP A 47 -4.65 -4.52 -2.19
C ASP A 47 -3.86 -3.30 -1.71
N ARG A 48 -4.56 -2.44 -0.97
CA ARG A 48 -3.96 -1.28 -0.32
C ARG A 48 -2.95 -1.71 0.75
N GLY A 49 -1.88 -0.93 0.90
CA GLY A 49 -1.00 -1.01 2.06
C GLY A 49 -1.63 -0.35 3.30
N GLY A 50 -1.48 -0.97 4.45
CA GLY A 50 -1.97 -0.46 5.72
C GLY A 50 -1.33 0.86 6.11
N ASN A 51 -2.05 1.69 6.85
CA ASN A 51 -1.56 2.95 7.39
C ASN A 51 -0.56 2.70 8.52
N GLY A 52 0.42 3.59 8.67
CA GLY A 52 1.26 3.66 9.86
C GLY A 52 0.46 4.07 11.09
N GLY A 53 0.99 3.76 12.27
CA GLY A 53 0.31 3.98 13.53
C GLY A 53 0.04 5.46 13.79
N ILE A 54 -1.04 5.74 14.51
CA ILE A 54 -1.55 7.11 14.69
C ILE A 54 -0.45 8.04 15.23
N LEU A 55 0.30 7.62 16.26
CA LEU A 55 1.36 8.44 16.84
C LEU A 55 2.65 8.44 16.01
N GLY A 56 2.90 7.38 15.25
CA GLY A 56 4.09 7.26 14.44
C GLY A 56 4.21 5.92 13.70
N GLY A 57 4.80 5.99 12.51
CA GLY A 57 5.12 4.84 11.69
C GLY A 57 4.92 5.11 10.19
N ASN A 58 5.57 4.31 9.36
CA ASN A 58 5.46 4.43 7.91
C ASN A 58 4.21 3.68 7.41
N GLY A 59 3.61 4.20 6.35
CA GLY A 59 2.57 3.46 5.63
C GLY A 59 3.16 2.28 4.86
N GLY A 60 2.41 1.19 4.77
CA GLY A 60 2.75 -0.01 4.01
C GLY A 60 2.71 0.23 2.50
N LYS A 61 3.52 -0.54 1.75
CA LYS A 61 3.47 -0.54 0.30
C LYS A 61 2.12 -1.10 -0.17
N GLY A 62 1.50 -0.47 -1.17
CA GLY A 62 0.39 -1.11 -1.89
C GLY A 62 0.87 -2.34 -2.66
N GLY A 63 0.05 -3.38 -2.72
CA GLY A 63 0.41 -4.60 -3.44
C GLY A 63 0.42 -4.38 -4.94
N ASP A 64 1.31 -5.09 -5.64
CA ASP A 64 1.37 -5.01 -7.10
C ASP A 64 0.15 -5.73 -7.69
N GLY A 65 -0.43 -5.19 -8.76
CA GLY A 65 -1.62 -5.78 -9.40
C GLY A 65 -1.29 -7.09 -10.11
N LYS A 66 -2.21 -8.06 -10.07
CA LYS A 66 -2.16 -9.22 -10.98
C LYS A 66 -2.40 -8.79 -12.42
N SER A 67 -2.24 -9.70 -13.38
CA SER A 67 -2.50 -9.39 -14.78
C SER A 67 -3.87 -8.72 -14.99
N GLY A 68 -3.88 -7.57 -15.67
CA GLY A 68 -5.04 -6.72 -15.91
C GLY A 68 -5.55 -5.92 -14.71
N GLN A 69 -4.99 -6.11 -13.52
CA GLN A 69 -5.39 -5.41 -12.30
C GLN A 69 -4.49 -4.20 -12.01
N ASN A 70 -5.09 -3.18 -11.40
CA ASN A 70 -4.36 -2.03 -10.90
C ASN A 70 -3.49 -2.41 -9.70
N GLY A 71 -2.41 -1.65 -9.49
CA GLY A 71 -1.65 -1.71 -8.25
C GLY A 71 -2.42 -1.05 -7.11
N GLY A 72 -2.25 -1.59 -5.91
CA GLY A 72 -2.85 -1.06 -4.71
C GLY A 72 -2.25 0.27 -4.28
N ASN A 73 -3.01 1.08 -3.57
CA ASN A 73 -2.51 2.34 -3.03
C ASN A 73 -1.58 2.10 -1.84
N GLY A 74 -0.56 2.94 -1.68
CA GLY A 74 0.26 2.97 -0.47
C GLY A 74 -0.53 3.48 0.75
N GLY A 75 -0.17 2.97 1.92
CA GLY A 75 -0.72 3.41 3.20
C GLY A 75 -0.23 4.79 3.60
N LYS A 76 -1.00 5.52 4.42
CA LYS A 76 -0.55 6.81 4.95
C LYS A 76 0.49 6.60 6.06
N GLY A 77 1.42 7.55 6.23
CA GLY A 77 2.26 7.61 7.43
C GLY A 77 1.47 8.05 8.67
N GLY A 78 2.05 7.83 9.85
CA GLY A 78 1.47 8.24 11.13
C GLY A 78 1.32 9.75 11.28
N LEU A 79 0.35 10.20 12.08
CA LEU A 79 -0.09 11.60 12.13
C LEU A 79 1.03 12.58 12.50
N PHE A 80 1.85 12.25 13.49
CA PHE A 80 2.95 13.11 13.96
C PHE A 80 4.25 12.89 13.19
N GLY A 81 4.38 11.76 12.49
CA GLY A 81 5.61 11.36 11.85
C GLY A 81 5.46 10.05 11.08
N GLY A 82 5.94 10.02 9.85
CA GLY A 82 6.00 8.79 9.05
C GLY A 82 5.98 9.05 7.56
N LYS A 83 6.71 8.23 6.81
CA LYS A 83 6.66 8.27 5.34
C LYS A 83 5.40 7.56 4.86
N GLY A 84 4.75 8.12 3.85
CA GLY A 84 3.71 7.42 3.11
C GLY A 84 4.27 6.21 2.36
N GLY A 85 3.48 5.14 2.29
CA GLY A 85 3.82 3.92 1.58
C GLY A 85 3.87 4.14 0.07
N LYS A 86 4.72 3.40 -0.64
CA LYS A 86 4.74 3.44 -2.11
C LYS A 86 3.49 2.76 -2.68
N GLY A 87 2.93 3.30 -3.76
CA GLY A 87 1.89 2.60 -4.53
C GLY A 87 2.43 1.34 -5.21
N GLY A 88 1.59 0.31 -5.31
CA GLY A 88 1.89 -0.91 -6.05
C GLY A 88 1.94 -0.67 -7.56
N ASN A 89 2.71 -1.46 -8.28
CA ASN A 89 2.73 -1.41 -9.74
C ASN A 89 1.44 -2.00 -10.32
N GLY A 90 0.97 -1.47 -11.44
CA GLY A 90 -0.11 -2.10 -12.21
C GLY A 90 0.36 -3.41 -12.84
N GLY A 91 -0.52 -4.40 -12.92
CA GLY A 91 -0.20 -5.68 -13.53
C GLY A 91 -0.19 -5.61 -15.05
N HIS A 92 0.50 -6.56 -15.68
CA HIS A 92 0.56 -6.67 -17.13
C HIS A 92 -0.83 -6.95 -17.73
N GLY A 93 -1.17 -6.36 -18.87
CA GLY A 93 -2.42 -6.69 -19.56
C GLY A 93 -2.43 -8.14 -20.05
N ASN A 94 -3.58 -8.80 -19.98
CA ASN A 94 -3.76 -10.06 -20.69
C ASN A 94 -3.75 -9.83 -22.21
N ALA A 95 -3.74 -10.88 -23.02
CA ALA A 95 -3.71 -10.73 -24.47
C ALA A 95 -4.83 -9.83 -25.00
N GLY A 96 -4.46 -8.81 -25.79
CA GLY A 96 -5.34 -7.76 -26.31
C GLY A 96 -5.84 -6.74 -25.28
N GLN A 97 -5.55 -6.92 -23.99
CA GLN A 97 -6.03 -6.08 -22.90
C GLN A 97 -4.98 -5.06 -22.45
N ASN A 98 -5.46 -3.93 -21.94
CA ASN A 98 -4.58 -2.89 -21.39
C ASN A 98 -3.89 -3.38 -20.11
N GLY A 99 -2.72 -2.80 -19.83
CA GLY A 99 -2.08 -2.95 -18.53
C GLY A 99 -2.84 -2.21 -17.44
N GLY A 100 -2.76 -2.72 -16.21
CA GLY A 100 -3.33 -2.07 -15.04
C GLY A 100 -2.60 -0.76 -14.72
N ASN A 101 -3.29 0.18 -14.08
CA ASN A 101 -2.67 1.41 -13.61
C ASN A 101 -1.80 1.17 -12.36
N GLY A 102 -0.76 1.97 -12.19
CA GLY A 102 -0.02 2.02 -10.93
C GLY A 102 -0.86 2.64 -9.81
N GLY A 103 -0.71 2.11 -8.60
CA GLY A 103 -1.37 2.62 -7.41
C GLY A 103 -0.82 3.97 -6.96
N LYS A 104 -1.63 4.76 -6.28
CA LYS A 104 -1.20 6.04 -5.70
C LYS A 104 -0.22 5.79 -4.54
N GLY A 105 0.80 6.65 -4.41
CA GLY A 105 1.57 6.73 -3.17
C GLY A 105 0.72 7.22 -2.00
N GLY A 106 0.99 6.72 -0.81
CA GLY A 106 0.36 7.16 0.42
C GLY A 106 0.89 8.51 0.89
N ASP A 107 0.08 9.25 1.64
CA ASP A 107 0.49 10.55 2.15
C ASP A 107 1.45 10.38 3.35
N GLY A 108 2.39 11.30 3.51
CA GLY A 108 3.24 11.38 4.71
C GLY A 108 2.45 11.84 5.94
N GLY A 109 3.09 11.73 7.11
CA GLY A 109 2.53 12.23 8.36
C GLY A 109 2.26 13.74 8.33
N LEU A 110 1.20 14.19 9.01
CA LEU A 110 0.70 15.57 8.94
C LEU A 110 1.76 16.58 9.37
N LEU A 111 2.40 16.36 10.53
CA LEU A 111 3.44 17.27 11.02
C LEU A 111 4.75 17.12 10.24
N GLY A 112 5.18 15.88 10.03
CA GLY A 112 6.39 15.55 9.28
C GLY A 112 6.28 14.19 8.59
N GLY A 113 6.92 14.07 7.43
CA GLY A 113 6.91 12.84 6.65
C GLY A 113 6.75 13.09 5.17
N ASN A 114 7.54 12.37 4.36
CA ASN A 114 7.45 12.48 2.91
C ASN A 114 6.31 11.62 2.38
N GLY A 115 5.66 12.09 1.31
CA GLY A 115 4.73 11.28 0.54
C GLY A 115 5.41 10.07 -0.09
N GLY A 116 4.66 8.99 -0.23
CA GLY A 116 5.08 7.80 -0.96
C GLY A 116 5.09 8.05 -2.47
N ASN A 117 5.96 7.37 -3.21
CA ASN A 117 5.92 7.45 -4.66
C ASN A 117 4.73 6.67 -5.22
N GLY A 118 4.20 7.11 -6.36
CA GLY A 118 3.25 6.33 -7.15
C GLY A 118 3.88 5.05 -7.71
N GLY A 119 3.06 4.03 -7.94
CA GLY A 119 3.46 2.80 -8.62
C GLY A 119 3.56 3.00 -10.12
N LYS A 120 4.32 2.16 -10.81
CA LYS A 120 4.39 2.19 -12.28
C LYS A 120 3.12 1.60 -12.90
N GLY A 121 2.72 2.08 -14.07
CA GLY A 121 1.69 1.43 -14.88
C GLY A 121 2.18 0.10 -15.43
N GLY A 122 1.28 -0.87 -15.54
CA GLY A 122 1.56 -2.17 -16.16
C GLY A 122 1.65 -2.06 -17.67
N ASN A 123 2.45 -2.90 -18.32
CA ASN A 123 2.50 -2.95 -19.78
C ASN A 123 1.21 -3.53 -20.36
N GLY A 124 0.79 -3.09 -21.54
CA GLY A 124 -0.33 -3.69 -22.27
C GLY A 124 0.00 -5.09 -22.79
N GLY A 125 -1.00 -5.96 -22.84
CA GLY A 125 -0.81 -7.34 -23.29
C GLY A 125 -0.63 -7.47 -24.79
N HIS A 126 0.02 -8.54 -25.22
CA HIS A 126 0.23 -8.84 -26.63
C HIS A 126 -1.10 -9.01 -27.39
N GLY A 127 -1.19 -8.57 -28.64
CA GLY A 127 -2.39 -8.76 -29.44
C GLY A 127 -2.63 -10.23 -29.79
N ASN A 128 -3.89 -10.64 -29.88
CA ASN A 128 -4.23 -11.93 -30.50
C ASN A 128 -3.97 -11.87 -32.01
N ALA A 129 -4.01 -13.01 -32.69
CA ALA A 129 -3.80 -13.06 -34.13
C ALA A 129 -4.77 -12.12 -34.89
N GLY A 130 -4.20 -11.24 -35.71
CA GLY A 130 -4.92 -10.19 -36.45
C GLY A 130 -5.47 -9.06 -35.57
N GLN A 131 -5.05 -8.93 -34.31
CA GLN A 131 -5.47 -7.88 -33.38
C GLN A 131 -4.27 -7.07 -32.87
N ASN A 132 -4.51 -5.79 -32.59
CA ASN A 132 -3.51 -4.93 -31.94
C ASN A 132 -3.27 -5.37 -30.50
N GLY A 133 -2.09 -5.02 -29.96
CA GLY A 133 -1.80 -5.17 -28.54
C GLY A 133 -2.57 -4.15 -27.69
N GLY A 134 -2.72 -4.46 -26.41
CA GLY A 134 -3.34 -3.54 -25.44
C GLY A 134 -2.46 -2.33 -25.16
N LYS A 135 -3.04 -1.25 -24.66
CA LYS A 135 -2.29 -0.05 -24.23
C LYS A 135 -1.61 -0.30 -22.88
N GLY A 136 -0.52 0.41 -22.61
CA GLY A 136 0.06 0.46 -21.27
C GLY A 136 -0.86 1.18 -20.28
N GLY A 137 -0.81 0.76 -19.01
CA GLY A 137 -1.50 1.42 -17.91
C GLY A 137 -0.83 2.74 -17.54
N LYS A 138 -1.57 3.63 -16.88
CA LYS A 138 -1.02 4.90 -16.39
C LYS A 138 -0.16 4.66 -15.15
N GLY A 139 0.86 5.51 -14.95
CA GLY A 139 1.57 5.57 -13.68
C GLY A 139 0.68 6.15 -12.57
N GLY A 140 0.93 5.72 -11.33
CA GLY A 140 0.24 6.22 -10.15
C GLY A 140 0.72 7.61 -9.76
N VAL A 141 -0.13 8.40 -9.12
CA VAL A 141 0.26 9.70 -8.58
C VAL A 141 1.07 9.52 -7.29
N GLY A 142 2.00 10.41 -7.00
CA GLY A 142 2.67 10.46 -5.70
C GLY A 142 1.72 10.84 -4.56
N GLY A 143 2.08 10.50 -3.34
CA GLY A 143 1.39 10.95 -2.12
C GLY A 143 1.83 12.36 -1.73
N ASN A 144 1.01 13.02 -0.92
CA ASN A 144 1.36 14.34 -0.40
C ASN A 144 2.38 14.24 0.74
N GLY A 145 3.24 15.24 0.90
CA GLY A 145 4.08 15.39 2.09
C GLY A 145 3.30 16.02 3.25
N GLY A 146 3.83 15.88 4.46
CA GLY A 146 3.39 16.65 5.63
C GLY A 146 3.76 18.13 5.56
N HIS A 147 3.45 18.90 6.60
CA HIS A 147 3.72 20.34 6.68
C HIS A 147 5.17 20.71 6.37
N ILE A 148 6.14 19.92 6.84
CA ILE A 148 7.58 20.07 6.51
C ILE A 148 8.11 18.97 5.59
N GLY A 149 7.23 18.11 5.08
CA GLY A 149 7.58 16.95 4.26
C GLY A 149 7.45 17.22 2.77
N GLN A 150 8.20 16.48 1.96
CA GLN A 150 8.10 16.56 0.50
C GLN A 150 7.03 15.61 -0.04
N GLY A 151 6.37 16.00 -1.13
CA GLY A 151 5.51 15.11 -1.89
C GLY A 151 6.28 13.96 -2.54
N GLY A 152 5.59 12.84 -2.74
CA GLY A 152 6.12 11.71 -3.50
C GLY A 152 6.11 11.97 -5.00
N LYS A 153 7.01 11.29 -5.72
CA LYS A 153 7.02 11.34 -7.20
C LYS A 153 5.88 10.51 -7.77
N GLY A 154 5.35 10.92 -8.93
CA GLY A 154 4.51 10.06 -9.75
C GLY A 154 5.27 8.84 -10.28
N GLY A 155 4.53 7.80 -10.66
CA GLY A 155 5.06 6.63 -11.34
C GLY A 155 5.07 6.80 -12.85
N ASP A 156 5.93 6.04 -13.51
CA ASP A 156 6.00 5.97 -14.97
C ASP A 156 4.76 5.27 -15.54
N GLY A 157 4.35 5.64 -16.75
CA GLY A 157 3.38 4.87 -17.53
C GLY A 157 3.94 3.53 -17.99
N GLY A 158 3.05 2.58 -18.27
CA GLY A 158 3.39 1.29 -18.88
C GLY A 158 3.54 1.40 -20.39
N ASN A 159 4.29 0.47 -20.97
CA ASN A 159 4.45 0.36 -22.42
C ASN A 159 3.22 -0.28 -23.08
N GLY A 160 2.96 0.05 -24.35
CA GLY A 160 1.96 -0.67 -25.15
C GLY A 160 2.40 -2.11 -25.47
N GLY A 161 1.41 -2.99 -25.62
CA GLY A 161 1.61 -4.36 -26.08
C GLY A 161 1.87 -4.42 -27.58
N LYS A 162 2.72 -5.36 -28.00
CA LYS A 162 2.95 -5.63 -29.43
C LYS A 162 1.67 -6.21 -30.07
N GLY A 163 1.40 -5.92 -31.34
CA GLY A 163 0.31 -6.54 -32.11
C GLY A 163 0.54 -8.03 -32.34
N GLY A 164 -0.53 -8.80 -32.50
CA GLY A 164 -0.45 -10.23 -32.78
C GLY A 164 -0.10 -10.52 -34.24
N ASN A 165 0.37 -11.74 -34.49
CA ASN A 165 0.70 -12.20 -35.85
C ASN A 165 -0.51 -12.12 -36.79
N GLY A 166 -0.28 -12.01 -38.10
CA GLY A 166 -1.35 -12.08 -39.10
C GLY A 166 -2.11 -13.41 -39.04
N LYS A 167 -3.40 -13.42 -39.42
CA LYS A 167 -4.15 -14.69 -39.56
C LYS A 167 -3.57 -15.47 -40.73
N SER A 168 -3.32 -16.76 -40.55
CA SER A 168 -3.10 -17.67 -41.68
C SER A 168 -4.36 -17.67 -42.53
N GLY A 169 -4.22 -17.35 -43.82
CA GLY A 169 -5.32 -17.28 -44.79
C GLY A 169 -5.90 -18.64 -45.14
#